data_AF-A0A8H4P7W4-F1
#
_entry.id   AF-A0A8H4P7W4-F1
#
_cell.length_a   1.000
_cell.length_b   1.000
_cell.length_c   1.000
_cell.angle_alpha   90.00
_cell.angle_beta   90.00
_cell.angle_gamma   90.00
#
_symmetry.space_group_name_H-M   'P 1'
#
loop_
_entity.id
_entity.type
_entity.pdbx_description
1 polymer ?
#
loop_
_entity_poly.entity_id
_entity_poly.type
_entity_poly.pdbx_seq_one_letter_code
_entity_poly.pdbx_strand_id
1 'polypeptide(L)'
;PKTIGRKPNPKADPRPFSNAVPSANDLLALHKHLVQRADIESQDPLDRFNVEPDCDESCPDCIQERESKETGFATGMGNSEEYKPKERVDWVRISESMAKPRWVFDGRGVIDSKEMVKLGVRVESVGRQHRF
;
A
#
# COMPACT_ATOMS: atom_id res chain seq x y z
N PRO A 1 -0.04 26.87 23.82
CA PRO A 1 -0.92 25.69 23.64
C PRO A 1 -0.93 25.25 22.16
N LYS A 2 -0.14 24.23 21.82
CA LYS A 2 -0.11 23.66 20.46
C LYS A 2 -1.33 22.75 20.32
N THR A 3 -2.30 23.14 19.50
CA THR A 3 -3.46 22.31 19.19
C THR A 3 -2.97 21.07 18.46
N ILE A 4 -3.00 19.93 19.14
CA ILE A 4 -2.74 18.62 18.56
C ILE A 4 -3.82 18.40 17.51
N GLY A 5 -3.43 18.46 16.23
CA GLY A 5 -4.34 18.28 15.11
C GLY A 5 -5.15 17.00 15.27
N ARG A 6 -6.48 17.14 15.27
CA ARG A 6 -7.43 16.02 15.31
C ARG A 6 -7.10 15.09 14.14
N LYS A 7 -6.92 13.80 14.42
CA LYS A 7 -6.73 12.79 13.36
C LYS A 7 -7.90 12.92 12.37
N PRO A 8 -7.66 13.06 11.06
CA PRO A 8 -8.73 13.18 10.09
C PRO A 8 -9.63 11.95 10.20
N ASN A 9 -10.93 12.18 10.35
CA ASN A 9 -11.92 11.11 10.41
C ASN A 9 -11.88 10.38 9.06
N PRO A 10 -11.55 9.09 8.99
CA PRO A 10 -11.52 8.35 7.72
C PRO A 10 -12.88 8.30 7.02
N LYS A 11 -13.98 8.61 7.74
CA LYS A 11 -15.33 8.73 7.19
C LYS A 11 -15.66 10.13 6.64
N ALA A 12 -14.83 11.15 6.87
CA ALA A 12 -15.10 12.48 6.35
C ALA A 12 -14.86 12.51 4.84
N ASP A 13 -15.80 13.07 4.08
CA ASP A 13 -15.58 13.32 2.64
C ASP A 13 -14.43 14.32 2.50
N PRO A 14 -13.34 13.96 1.78
CA PRO A 14 -12.18 14.84 1.63
C PRO A 14 -12.41 15.99 0.64
N ARG A 15 -13.58 16.06 0.00
CA ARG A 15 -13.93 17.13 -0.94
C ARG A 15 -14.60 18.30 -0.22
N PRO A 16 -14.42 19.55 -0.72
CA PRO A 16 -13.64 19.92 -1.90
C PRO A 16 -12.13 19.86 -1.66
N PHE A 17 -11.37 19.53 -2.71
CA PHE A 17 -9.91 19.48 -2.62
C PHE A 17 -9.31 20.89 -2.60
N SER A 18 -8.20 21.06 -1.89
CA SER A 18 -7.54 22.37 -1.76
C SER A 18 -6.85 22.83 -3.05
N ASN A 19 -6.46 21.89 -3.91
CA ASN A 19 -5.80 22.15 -5.18
C ASN A 19 -6.73 21.81 -6.34
N ALA A 20 -6.54 22.50 -7.48
CA ALA A 20 -7.29 22.24 -8.71
C ALA A 20 -7.10 20.80 -9.23
N VAL A 21 -5.90 20.24 -9.03
CA VAL A 21 -5.59 18.84 -9.31
C VAL A 21 -5.44 18.09 -7.98
N PRO A 22 -6.26 17.07 -7.70
CA PRO A 22 -6.15 16.28 -6.47
C PRO A 22 -4.82 15.54 -6.41
N SER A 23 -4.18 15.50 -5.24
CA SER A 23 -2.99 14.69 -5.03
C SER A 23 -3.34 13.20 -4.94
N ALA A 24 -2.34 12.31 -5.03
CA ALA A 24 -2.55 10.89 -4.82
C ALA A 24 -3.17 10.57 -3.44
N ASN A 25 -2.80 11.34 -2.40
CA ASN A 25 -3.39 11.19 -1.06
C ASN A 25 -4.86 11.62 -1.02
N ASP A 26 -5.21 12.68 -1.74
CA ASP A 26 -6.60 13.16 -1.82
C ASP A 26 -7.49 12.09 -2.47
N LEU A 27 -7.00 11.47 -3.55
CA LEU A 27 -7.70 10.37 -4.22
C LEU A 27 -7.81 9.12 -3.33
N LEU A 28 -6.76 8.78 -2.57
CA LEU A 28 -6.80 7.67 -1.61
C LEU A 28 -7.80 7.93 -0.47
N ALA A 29 -7.84 9.15 0.05
CA ALA A 29 -8.82 9.53 1.06
C ALA A 29 -10.24 9.46 0.51
N LEU A 30 -10.45 9.87 -0.75
CA LEU A 30 -11.75 9.82 -1.40
C LEU A 30 -12.20 8.37 -1.60
N HIS A 31 -11.33 7.52 -2.15
CA HIS A 31 -11.61 6.09 -2.32
C HIS A 31 -12.03 5.46 -0.98
N LYS A 32 -11.26 5.71 0.10
CA LYS A 32 -11.57 5.20 1.43
C LYS A 32 -12.92 5.68 1.95
N HIS A 33 -13.26 6.95 1.72
CA HIS A 33 -14.56 7.49 2.10
C HIS A 33 -15.69 6.78 1.34
N LEU A 34 -15.54 6.56 0.04
CA LEU A 34 -16.56 5.94 -0.81
C LEU A 34 -16.79 4.46 -0.48
N VAL A 35 -15.74 3.66 -0.30
CA VAL A 35 -15.85 2.23 0.08
C VAL A 35 -16.56 2.03 1.43
N GLN A 36 -16.54 3.04 2.31
CA GLN A 36 -17.21 2.97 3.61
C GLN A 36 -18.70 3.34 3.57
N ARG A 37 -19.22 3.76 2.41
CA ARG A 37 -20.62 4.12 2.25
C ARG A 37 -21.47 2.89 1.92
N ALA A 38 -22.66 2.82 2.51
CA ALA A 38 -23.58 1.70 2.29
C ALA A 38 -24.20 1.67 0.89
N ASP A 39 -24.20 2.81 0.17
CA ASP A 39 -24.75 2.91 -1.19
C ASP A 39 -23.73 2.59 -2.29
N ILE A 40 -22.50 2.22 -1.93
CA ILE A 40 -21.43 1.89 -2.87
C ILE A 40 -20.95 0.46 -2.58
N GLU A 41 -21.26 -0.47 -3.48
CA GLU A 41 -20.87 -1.87 -3.35
C GLU A 41 -19.54 -2.19 -4.05
N SER A 42 -19.08 -1.32 -4.94
CA SER A 42 -17.81 -1.52 -5.67
C SER A 42 -16.60 -1.37 -4.74
N GLN A 43 -15.67 -2.33 -4.85
CA GLN A 43 -14.35 -2.25 -4.20
C GLN A 43 -13.40 -1.26 -4.91
N ASP A 44 -13.73 -0.84 -6.13
CA ASP A 44 -13.03 0.24 -6.83
C ASP A 44 -14.01 1.33 -7.28
N PRO A 45 -14.46 2.20 -6.37
CA PRO A 45 -15.44 3.23 -6.68
C PRO A 45 -14.89 4.40 -7.53
N LEU A 46 -13.58 4.42 -7.79
CA LEU A 46 -12.95 5.43 -8.63
C LEU A 46 -12.48 4.89 -9.99
N ASP A 47 -12.67 3.58 -10.25
CA ASP A 47 -12.26 2.89 -11.47
C ASP A 47 -10.79 3.18 -11.83
N ARG A 48 -9.91 3.06 -10.83
CA ARG A 48 -8.48 3.37 -10.94
C ARG A 48 -7.61 2.12 -10.98
N PHE A 49 -8.13 0.97 -10.60
CA PHE A 49 -7.40 -0.28 -10.63
C PHE A 49 -7.42 -0.83 -12.04
N ASN A 50 -6.26 -1.31 -12.49
CA ASN A 50 -6.21 -2.09 -13.71
C ASN A 50 -6.86 -3.44 -13.43
N VAL A 51 -7.66 -3.92 -14.38
CA VAL A 51 -8.20 -5.27 -14.33
C VAL A 51 -7.02 -6.25 -14.31
N GLU A 52 -7.03 -7.12 -13.30
CA GLU A 52 -6.05 -8.20 -13.23
C GLU A 52 -6.26 -9.12 -14.44
N PRO A 53 -5.21 -9.42 -15.22
CA PRO A 53 -5.34 -10.33 -16.34
C PRO A 53 -5.66 -11.74 -15.83
N ASP A 54 -6.39 -12.50 -16.65
CA ASP A 54 -6.64 -13.90 -16.35
C ASP A 54 -5.31 -14.66 -16.23
N CYS A 55 -5.23 -15.53 -15.23
CA CYS A 55 -4.11 -16.43 -15.06
C CYS A 55 -4.11 -17.49 -16.16
N ASP A 56 -2.93 -17.91 -16.60
CA ASP A 56 -2.79 -19.11 -17.44
C ASP A 56 -3.12 -20.37 -16.63
N GLU A 57 -3.54 -21.44 -17.32
CA GLU A 57 -3.86 -22.76 -16.73
C GLU A 57 -2.67 -23.36 -15.96
N SER A 58 -1.43 -22.97 -16.29
CA SER A 58 -0.23 -23.42 -15.59
C SER A 58 0.17 -22.55 -14.38
N CYS A 59 -0.68 -21.62 -13.92
CA CYS A 59 -0.36 -20.75 -12.79
C CYS A 59 -0.20 -21.56 -11.48
N PRO A 60 1.02 -21.62 -10.90
CA PRO A 60 1.27 -22.43 -9.71
C PRO A 60 0.44 -21.98 -8.50
N ASP A 61 0.18 -20.68 -8.37
CA ASP A 61 -0.63 -20.12 -7.27
C ASP A 61 -2.09 -20.56 -7.37
N CYS A 62 -2.69 -20.53 -8.57
CA CYS A 62 -4.08 -20.97 -8.78
C CYS A 62 -4.24 -22.49 -8.66
N ILE A 63 -3.24 -23.27 -9.13
CA ILE A 63 -3.20 -24.72 -8.94
C ILE A 63 -3.16 -25.05 -7.45
N GLN A 64 -2.25 -24.41 -6.71
CA GLN A 64 -2.10 -24.60 -5.27
C GLN A 64 -3.35 -24.16 -4.49
N GLU A 65 -4.00 -23.05 -4.86
CA GLU A 65 -5.24 -22.61 -4.22
C GLU A 65 -6.34 -23.68 -4.38
N ARG A 66 -6.50 -24.24 -5.59
CA ARG A 66 -7.46 -25.32 -5.86
C ARG A 66 -7.15 -26.57 -5.05
N GLU A 67 -5.90 -27.02 -5.06
CA GLU A 67 -5.45 -28.20 -4.30
C GLU A 67 -5.59 -27.99 -2.77
N SER A 68 -5.33 -26.78 -2.28
CA SER A 68 -5.47 -26.45 -0.85
C SER A 68 -6.94 -26.44 -0.39
N LYS A 69 -7.88 -26.08 -1.27
CA LYS A 69 -9.33 -26.18 -1.00
C LYS A 69 -9.79 -27.63 -0.92
N GLU A 70 -9.18 -28.53 -1.68
CA GLU A 70 -9.50 -29.96 -1.67
C GLU A 70 -8.85 -30.69 -0.48
N THR A 71 -7.62 -30.33 -0.13
CA THR A 71 -6.82 -31.04 0.88
C THR A 71 -6.85 -30.41 2.28
N GLY A 72 -7.29 -29.15 2.41
CA GLY A 72 -7.32 -28.39 3.66
C GLY A 72 -5.94 -27.95 4.18
N PHE A 73 -4.86 -28.19 3.42
CA PHE A 73 -3.51 -27.76 3.77
C PHE A 73 -3.12 -26.49 3.00
N ALA A 74 -3.07 -25.36 3.69
CA ALA A 74 -2.57 -24.11 3.12
C ALA A 74 -1.03 -24.10 3.14
N THR A 75 -0.39 -24.54 2.05
CA THR A 75 1.05 -24.37 1.85
C THR A 75 1.32 -22.99 1.24
N GLY A 76 1.09 -21.93 2.00
CA GLY A 76 1.33 -20.55 1.53
C GLY A 76 2.82 -20.31 1.24
N MET A 77 3.25 -20.57 0.00
CA MET A 77 4.57 -20.26 -0.53
C MET A 77 4.48 -20.13 -2.05
N GLY A 78 3.89 -19.01 -2.50
CA GLY A 78 3.97 -18.59 -3.90
C GLY A 78 5.43 -18.38 -4.30
N ASN A 79 5.79 -18.90 -5.47
CA ASN A 79 7.14 -18.89 -6.01
C ASN A 79 7.70 -17.46 -6.02
N SER A 80 8.84 -17.29 -5.35
CA SER A 80 9.65 -16.07 -5.41
C SER A 80 10.44 -16.01 -6.72
N GLU A 81 9.78 -16.18 -7.87
CA GLU A 81 10.42 -15.89 -9.15
C GLU A 81 10.70 -14.39 -9.20
N GLU A 82 11.92 -14.08 -8.77
CA GLU A 82 12.75 -12.92 -9.03
C GLU A 82 12.00 -11.74 -9.65
N TYR A 83 11.25 -11.02 -8.82
CA TYR A 83 10.85 -9.65 -9.14
C TYR A 83 12.13 -8.84 -9.33
N LYS A 84 12.59 -8.73 -10.59
CA LYS A 84 13.67 -7.84 -10.98
C LYS A 84 13.12 -6.42 -10.96
N PRO A 85 13.58 -5.56 -10.05
CA PRO A 85 13.14 -4.17 -10.04
C PRO A 85 13.53 -3.54 -11.37
N LYS A 86 12.55 -3.06 -12.14
CA LYS A 86 12.79 -2.40 -13.43
C LYS A 86 13.64 -1.13 -13.28
N GLU A 87 13.64 -0.51 -12.10
CA GLU A 87 14.46 0.66 -11.74
C GLU A 87 14.51 0.85 -10.21
N ARG A 88 15.54 1.53 -9.69
CA ARG A 88 15.57 1.97 -8.28
C ARG A 88 14.56 3.11 -8.10
N VAL A 89 13.76 3.03 -7.04
CA VAL A 89 12.75 4.04 -6.72
C VAL A 89 13.39 5.32 -6.20
N ASP A 90 12.94 6.48 -6.71
CA ASP A 90 13.32 7.80 -6.18
C ASP A 90 12.56 8.13 -4.89
N TRP A 91 13.20 7.81 -3.76
CA TRP A 91 12.64 8.05 -2.44
C TRP A 91 12.58 9.52 -2.04
N VAL A 92 13.40 10.40 -2.63
CA VAL A 92 13.36 11.83 -2.35
C VAL A 92 12.01 12.37 -2.77
N ARG A 93 11.66 12.15 -4.04
CA ARG A 93 10.37 12.55 -4.61
C ARG A 93 9.18 11.95 -3.85
N ILE A 94 9.23 10.67 -3.51
CA ILE A 94 8.13 10.01 -2.80
C ILE A 94 7.91 10.66 -1.42
N SER A 95 8.99 10.86 -0.66
CA SER A 95 8.92 11.38 0.71
C SER A 95 8.27 12.76 0.80
N GLU A 96 8.41 13.60 -0.23
CA GLU A 96 7.80 14.93 -0.29
C GLU A 96 6.27 14.88 -0.30
N SER A 97 5.71 13.91 -1.03
CA SER A 97 4.26 13.73 -1.17
C SER A 97 3.61 12.93 -0.04
N MET A 98 4.38 12.26 0.82
CA MET A 98 3.82 11.43 1.88
C MET A 98 3.17 12.26 3.00
N ALA A 99 2.05 11.75 3.52
CA ALA A 99 1.44 12.28 4.72
C ALA A 99 2.40 12.16 5.92
N LYS A 100 2.42 13.20 6.77
CA LYS A 100 3.21 13.21 8.02
C LYS A 100 2.39 12.65 9.18
N PRO A 101 2.96 11.82 10.08
CA PRO A 101 4.32 11.25 10.02
C PRO A 101 4.47 10.19 8.92
N ARG A 102 5.63 10.17 8.26
CA ARG A 102 5.91 9.30 7.10
C ARG A 102 6.38 7.93 7.57
N TRP A 103 5.75 6.87 7.08
CA TRP A 103 6.06 5.48 7.44
C TRP A 103 6.27 4.58 6.22
N VAL A 104 7.25 3.68 6.31
CA VAL A 104 7.48 2.58 5.37
C VAL A 104 7.62 1.29 6.18
N PHE A 105 6.92 0.24 5.77
CA PHE A 105 7.02 -1.08 6.39
C PHE A 105 7.73 -2.02 5.41
N ASP A 106 8.94 -2.44 5.76
CA ASP A 106 9.83 -3.24 4.91
C ASP A 106 9.82 -4.70 5.34
N GLY A 107 8.95 -5.50 4.71
CA GLY A 107 8.84 -6.93 4.98
C GLY A 107 10.00 -7.78 4.45
N ARG A 108 10.85 -7.24 3.55
CA ARG A 108 11.88 -8.01 2.84
C ARG A 108 13.31 -7.52 3.10
N GLY A 109 13.49 -6.42 3.83
CA GLY A 109 14.80 -5.87 4.18
C GLY A 109 15.50 -5.19 2.99
N VAL A 110 14.74 -4.66 2.03
CA VAL A 110 15.26 -4.04 0.80
C VAL A 110 15.53 -2.54 0.99
N ILE A 111 14.95 -1.92 2.03
CA ILE A 111 15.03 -0.48 2.25
C ILE A 111 16.25 -0.12 3.10
N ASP A 112 17.00 0.90 2.68
CA ASP A 112 18.05 1.49 3.50
C ASP A 112 17.44 2.46 4.53
N SER A 113 17.23 1.96 5.76
CA SER A 113 16.62 2.76 6.83
C SER A 113 17.43 4.02 7.18
N LYS A 114 18.76 4.01 7.03
CA LYS A 114 19.61 5.16 7.40
C LYS A 114 19.41 6.32 6.43
N GLU A 115 19.35 6.03 5.13
CA GLU A 115 19.06 7.07 4.12
C GLU A 115 17.62 7.57 4.24
N MET A 116 16.66 6.67 4.52
CA MET A 116 15.25 7.04 4.70
C MET A 116 15.01 7.97 5.89
N VAL A 117 15.76 7.81 6.98
CA VAL A 117 15.71 8.72 8.15
C VAL A 117 16.11 10.14 7.77
N LYS A 118 17.08 10.33 6.86
CA LYS A 118 17.48 11.66 6.37
C LYS A 118 16.36 12.37 5.61
N LEU A 119 15.47 11.60 4.98
CA LEU A 119 14.25 12.10 4.31
C LEU A 119 13.07 12.30 5.30
N GLY A 120 13.30 12.04 6.59
CA GLY A 120 12.27 12.09 7.63
C GLY A 120 11.22 10.98 7.50
N VAL A 121 11.59 9.84 6.91
CA VAL A 121 10.75 8.64 6.80
C VAL A 121 11.13 7.64 7.88
N ARG A 122 10.13 7.12 8.58
CA ARG A 122 10.29 6.06 9.59
C ARG A 122 10.13 4.70 8.92
N VAL A 123 11.12 3.83 9.07
CA VAL A 123 11.11 2.49 8.48
C VAL A 123 11.00 1.45 9.60
N GLU A 124 10.03 0.55 9.48
CA GLU A 124 9.92 -0.66 10.30
C GLU A 124 10.20 -1.87 9.43
N SER A 125 11.21 -2.68 9.78
CA SER A 125 11.60 -3.86 9.00
C SER A 125 11.27 -5.14 9.74
N VAL A 126 10.76 -6.15 9.02
CA VAL A 126 10.53 -7.48 9.59
C VAL A 126 11.87 -8.23 9.71
N GLY A 127 12.08 -8.94 10.82
CA GLY A 127 13.23 -9.83 11.01
C GLY A 127 14.58 -9.17 11.34
N ARG A 128 14.66 -7.83 11.39
CA ARG A 128 15.84 -7.11 11.89
C ARG A 128 15.49 -6.37 13.17
N GLN A 129 16.17 -6.71 14.28
CA GLN A 129 16.06 -5.93 15.52
C GLN A 129 16.69 -4.55 15.30
N HIS A 130 15.96 -3.48 15.62
CA HIS A 130 16.48 -2.11 15.67
C HIS A 130 17.69 -2.05 16.60
N ARG A 131 18.90 -1.98 16.03
CA ARG A 131 20.08 -1.51 16.77
C ARG A 131 20.23 -0.03 16.48
N PHE A 132 19.84 0.77 17.47
CA PHE A 132 20.08 2.22 17.53
C PHE A 132 21.58 2.53 17.45
#